data_AF-C4ILC2-F1
#
_entry.id   AF-C4ILC2-F1
#
_cell.length_a   1.000
_cell.length_b   1.000
_cell.length_c   1.000
_cell.angle_alpha   90.00
_cell.angle_beta   90.00
_cell.angle_gamma   90.00
#
_symmetry.space_group_name_H-M   'P 1'
#
loop_
_entity.id
_entity.type
_entity.pdbx_description
1 polymer ?
#
loop_
_entity_poly.entity_id
_entity_poly.type
_entity_poly.pdbx_seq_one_letter_code
_entity_poly.pdbx_strand_id
1 'polypeptide(L)'
;MITLANPWTATYIQAKGDPVADLHEDMAAEQKARATYENLIKLTDDQDIKDVLKFLREREIVHFQRFGEALMDVQDRLCSK
;
A
#
# COMPACT_ATOMS: atom_id res chain seq x y z
N MET A 1 -20.04 -1.43 8.67
CA MET A 1 -18.88 -0.67 8.16
C MET A 1 -19.40 0.67 7.66
N ILE A 2 -19.03 1.79 8.30
CA ILE A 2 -19.42 3.13 7.83
C ILE A 2 -18.27 3.62 6.96
N THR A 3 -18.38 3.46 5.64
CA THR A 3 -17.61 4.31 4.74
C THR A 3 -18.21 5.70 4.85
N LEU A 4 -17.51 6.65 5.46
CA LEU A 4 -17.89 8.05 5.35
C LEU A 4 -17.83 8.34 3.85
N ALA A 5 -18.96 8.71 3.24
CA ALA A 5 -19.15 8.87 1.79
C ALA A 5 -18.37 10.06 1.20
N ASN A 6 -17.13 10.25 1.65
CA ASN A 6 -16.20 11.23 1.15
C ASN A 6 -15.81 10.81 -0.26
N PRO A 7 -16.05 11.67 -1.27
CA PRO A 7 -15.63 11.37 -2.61
C PRO A 7 -14.12 11.23 -2.64
N TRP A 8 -13.63 10.34 -3.51
CA TRP A 8 -12.21 10.31 -3.83
C TRP A 8 -11.78 11.70 -4.31
N THR A 9 -10.59 12.12 -3.89
CA THR A 9 -9.99 13.41 -4.23
C THR A 9 -8.50 13.24 -4.45
N ALA A 10 -7.93 14.08 -5.32
CA ALA A 10 -6.50 14.10 -5.60
C ALA A 10 -5.65 14.37 -4.35
N THR A 11 -6.24 14.91 -3.27
CA THR A 11 -5.54 15.11 -1.99
C THR A 11 -5.10 13.82 -1.30
N TYR A 12 -5.57 12.65 -1.76
CA TYR A 12 -5.10 11.35 -1.27
C TYR A 12 -3.79 10.90 -1.93
N ILE A 13 -3.40 11.54 -3.03
CA ILE A 13 -2.10 11.31 -3.68
C ILE A 13 -1.07 12.14 -2.92
N GLN A 14 0.03 11.52 -2.51
CA GLN A 14 1.21 12.22 -2.00
C GLN A 14 2.34 12.02 -3.02
N ALA A 15 3.02 13.10 -3.34
CA ALA A 15 4.14 13.13 -4.28
C ALA A 15 4.98 14.36 -3.93
N LYS A 16 5.98 14.17 -3.07
CA LYS A 16 6.84 15.24 -2.58
C LYS A 16 7.95 15.59 -3.57
N GLY A 17 8.32 14.64 -4.43
CA GLY A 17 9.45 14.76 -5.36
C GLY A 17 10.79 14.47 -4.71
N ASP A 18 10.79 14.02 -3.45
CA ASP A 18 11.95 13.43 -2.79
C ASP A 18 11.80 11.90 -2.85
N PRO A 19 12.65 11.18 -3.61
CA PRO A 19 12.45 9.76 -3.84
C PRO A 19 12.45 8.90 -2.57
N VAL A 20 13.16 9.32 -1.52
CA VAL A 20 13.19 8.57 -0.26
C VAL A 20 11.87 8.77 0.51
N ALA A 21 11.38 9.99 0.61
CA ALA A 21 10.10 10.29 1.24
C ALA A 21 8.95 9.60 0.47
N ASP A 22 8.94 9.71 -0.85
CA ASP A 22 7.88 9.14 -1.70
C ASP A 22 7.82 7.60 -1.56
N LEU A 23 8.97 6.90 -1.54
CA LEU A 23 8.99 5.44 -1.35
C LEU A 23 8.55 5.01 0.06
N HIS A 24 8.81 5.81 1.10
CA HIS A 24 8.27 5.53 2.43
C HIS A 24 6.75 5.70 2.48
N GLU A 25 6.22 6.70 1.77
CA GLU A 25 4.78 6.91 1.65
C GLU A 25 4.11 5.75 0.91
N ASP A 26 4.71 5.26 -0.18
CA ASP A 26 4.25 4.09 -0.92
C ASP A 26 4.23 2.83 -0.03
N MET A 27 5.32 2.55 0.68
CA MET A 27 5.37 1.43 1.65
C MET A 27 4.29 1.55 2.74
N ALA A 28 4.04 2.76 3.25
CA ALA A 28 3.01 2.99 4.24
C ALA A 28 1.59 2.81 3.65
N ALA A 29 1.38 3.15 2.38
CA ALA A 29 0.13 2.94 1.67
C ALA A 29 -0.20 1.44 1.56
N GLU A 30 0.76 0.60 1.16
CA GLU A 30 0.53 -0.85 1.00
C GLU A 30 0.25 -1.54 2.33
N GLN A 31 0.90 -1.11 3.44
CA GLN A 31 0.55 -1.61 4.77
C GLN A 31 -0.88 -1.24 5.20
N LYS A 32 -1.34 -0.03 4.86
CA LYS A 32 -2.73 0.40 5.14
C LYS A 32 -3.73 -0.37 4.28
N ALA A 33 -3.41 -0.62 3.01
CA ALA A 33 -4.23 -1.44 2.10
C ALA A 33 -4.33 -2.88 2.61
N ARG A 34 -3.20 -3.50 2.97
CA ARG A 34 -3.16 -4.85 3.57
C ARG A 34 -4.03 -4.97 4.81
N ALA A 35 -3.90 -4.04 5.75
CA ALA A 35 -4.71 -4.02 6.97
C ALA A 35 -6.21 -3.84 6.66
N THR A 36 -6.54 -3.03 5.65
CA THR A 36 -7.92 -2.85 5.18
C THR A 36 -8.48 -4.16 4.64
N TYR A 37 -7.76 -4.87 3.77
CA TYR A 37 -8.21 -6.17 3.25
C TYR A 37 -8.34 -7.23 4.34
N GLU A 38 -7.41 -7.28 5.30
CA GLU A 38 -7.51 -8.18 6.46
C GLU A 38 -8.79 -7.95 7.28
N ASN A 39 -9.22 -6.70 7.41
CA ASN A 39 -10.47 -6.38 8.08
C ASN A 39 -11.69 -6.72 7.21
N LEU A 40 -11.65 -6.46 5.91
CA LEU A 40 -12.74 -6.80 4.98
C LEU A 40 -13.00 -8.31 4.91
N ILE A 41 -11.96 -9.13 4.93
CA ILE A 41 -12.08 -10.60 4.94
C ILE A 41 -12.89 -11.09 6.14
N LYS A 42 -12.80 -10.40 7.29
CA LYS A 42 -13.53 -10.75 8.53
C LYS A 42 -15.00 -10.30 8.51
N LEU A 43 -15.40 -9.47 7.56
CA LEU A 43 -16.74 -8.85 7.50
C LEU A 43 -17.70 -9.56 6.54
N THR A 44 -17.25 -10.60 5.84
CA THR A 44 -18.07 -11.36 4.90
C THR A 44 -17.84 -12.85 5.08
N ASP A 45 -18.81 -13.66 4.68
CA ASP A 45 -18.69 -15.12 4.55
C ASP A 45 -18.72 -15.61 3.11
N ASP A 46 -18.91 -14.69 2.15
CA ASP A 46 -18.86 -14.98 0.72
C ASP A 46 -17.45 -15.41 0.29
N GLN A 47 -17.35 -16.61 -0.28
CA GLN A 47 -16.08 -17.23 -0.64
C GLN A 47 -15.41 -16.55 -1.83
N ASP A 48 -16.19 -16.12 -2.84
CA ASP A 48 -15.66 -15.47 -4.04
C ASP A 48 -15.05 -14.11 -3.67
N ILE A 49 -15.68 -13.38 -2.76
CA ILE A 49 -15.14 -12.12 -2.22
C ILE A 49 -13.85 -12.39 -1.43
N LYS A 50 -13.83 -13.42 -0.56
CA LYS A 50 -12.64 -13.76 0.24
C LYS A 50 -11.43 -14.09 -0.63
N ASP A 51 -11.62 -14.80 -1.74
CA ASP A 51 -10.51 -15.21 -2.59
C ASP A 51 -9.89 -14.03 -3.34
N VAL A 52 -10.71 -13.08 -3.80
CA VAL A 52 -10.22 -11.80 -4.34
C VAL A 52 -9.45 -11.01 -3.29
N LEU A 53 -10.00 -10.85 -2.08
CA LEU A 53 -9.35 -10.09 -1.02
C LEU A 53 -8.03 -10.73 -0.54
N LYS A 54 -7.94 -12.07 -0.50
CA LYS A 54 -6.70 -12.78 -0.18
C LYS A 54 -5.63 -12.54 -1.25
N PHE A 55 -6.01 -12.58 -2.52
CA PHE A 55 -5.10 -12.29 -3.62
C PHE A 55 -4.56 -10.85 -3.52
N LEU A 56 -5.44 -9.87 -3.31
CA LEU A 56 -5.05 -8.47 -3.13
C LEU A 56 -4.14 -8.30 -1.91
N ARG A 57 -4.51 -8.89 -0.77
CA ARG A 57 -3.69 -8.84 0.45
C ARG A 57 -2.26 -9.35 0.23
N GLU A 58 -2.08 -10.44 -0.51
CA GLU A 58 -0.75 -10.99 -0.79
C GLU A 58 0.04 -10.06 -1.73
N ARG A 59 -0.63 -9.43 -2.69
CA ARG A 59 0.00 -8.42 -3.56
C ARG A 59 0.56 -7.26 -2.76
N GLU A 60 -0.14 -6.77 -1.74
CA GLU A 60 0.36 -5.69 -0.89
C GLU A 60 1.66 -6.04 -0.16
N ILE A 61 1.88 -7.31 0.18
CA ILE A 61 3.16 -7.77 0.75
C ILE A 61 4.27 -7.66 -0.29
N VAL A 62 4.00 -8.11 -1.52
CA VAL A 62 4.94 -8.00 -2.64
C VAL A 62 5.24 -6.55 -2.95
N HIS A 63 4.22 -5.69 -3.02
CA HIS A 63 4.41 -4.26 -3.28
C HIS A 63 5.26 -3.59 -2.21
N PHE A 64 4.96 -3.84 -0.93
CA PHE A 64 5.77 -3.34 0.19
C PHE A 64 7.24 -3.76 0.08
N GLN A 65 7.50 -5.02 -0.25
CA GLN A 65 8.86 -5.53 -0.43
C GLN A 65 9.56 -4.86 -1.61
N ARG A 66 8.89 -4.70 -2.76
CA ARG A 66 9.47 -4.07 -3.94
C ARG A 66 9.77 -2.58 -3.73
N PHE A 67 8.92 -1.85 -3.02
CA PHE A 67 9.23 -0.47 -2.64
C PHE A 67 10.40 -0.40 -1.65
N GLY A 68 10.49 -1.35 -0.71
CA GLY A 68 11.65 -1.45 0.19
C GLY A 68 12.97 -1.75 -0.55
N GLU A 69 12.95 -2.66 -1.53
CA GLU A 69 14.09 -2.92 -2.41
C GLU A 69 14.50 -1.65 -3.18
N ALA A 70 13.52 -0.97 -3.80
CA ALA A 70 13.77 0.27 -4.52
C ALA A 70 14.33 1.39 -3.62
N LEU A 71 13.88 1.46 -2.36
CA LEU A 71 14.39 2.41 -1.38
C LEU A 71 15.88 2.18 -1.09
N MET A 72 16.29 0.92 -0.91
CA MET A 72 17.71 0.58 -0.73
C MET A 72 18.54 1.02 -1.93
N ASP A 73 18.10 0.70 -3.16
CA ASP A 73 18.80 1.09 -4.39
C ASP A 73 18.94 2.61 -4.52
N VAL A 74 17.89 3.37 -4.19
CA VAL A 74 17.89 4.84 -4.21
C VAL A 74 18.87 5.39 -3.20
N GLN A 75 18.85 4.89 -1.96
CA GLN A 75 19.76 5.36 -0.90
C GLN A 75 21.22 5.05 -1.23
N ASP A 76 21.52 3.86 -1.73
CA ASP A 76 22.88 3.48 -2.15
C ASP A 76 23.40 4.41 -3.25
N ARG A 77 22.56 4.75 -4.24
CA ARG A 77 22.90 5.68 -5.31
C ARG A 77 23.12 7.12 -4.81
N LEU A 78 22.40 7.55 -3.77
CA LEU A 78 22.58 8.87 -3.17
C LEU A 78 23.84 8.93 -2.30
N CYS A 79 24.16 7.86 -1.56
CA CYS A 79 25.35 7.74 -0.72
C CYS A 79 26.65 7.48 -1.51
N SER A 80 26.55 7.00 -2.76
CA SER A 80 27.70 6.78 -3.65
C SER A 80 28.17 8.04 -4.40
N LYS A 81 27.61 9.21 -4.07
CA LYS A 81 28.03 10.53 -4.59
C LYS A 81 28.88 11.26 -3.58
#